data_AF-A0A5P8N870-F1
#
_entry.id   AF-A0A5P8N870-F1
#
_cell.length_a   1.000
_cell.length_b   1.000
_cell.length_c   1.000
_cell.angle_alpha   90.00
_cell.angle_beta   90.00
_cell.angle_gamma   90.00
#
_symmetry.space_group_name_H-M   'P 1'
#
loop_
_entity.id
_entity.type
_entity.pdbx_description
1 polymer ?
#
loop_
_entity_poly.entity_id
_entity_poly.type
_entity_poly.pdbx_seq_one_letter_code
_entity_poly.pdbx_strand_id
1 'polypeptide(L)' 'MAWTGLEINTLAILPLISKSHHPRAIEAATKYFLVQAAASTLVLFSSM' A
#
# COMPACT_ATOMS: atom_id res chain seq x y z
N MET A 1 -3.55 -9.95 13.92
CA MET A 1 -4.22 -8.62 13.98
C MET A 1 -3.40 -7.51 13.32
N ALA A 2 -2.08 -7.40 13.60
CA ALA A 2 -1.24 -6.34 13.02
C ALA A 2 -1.22 -6.31 11.47
N TRP A 3 -1.19 -7.48 10.82
CA TRP A 3 -1.25 -7.59 9.35
C TRP A 3 -2.51 -6.95 8.75
N THR A 4 -3.68 -7.24 9.33
CA THR A 4 -4.96 -6.67 8.88
C THR A 4 -4.99 -5.15 8.97
N GLY A 5 -4.38 -4.57 10.02
CA GLY A 5 -4.25 -3.11 10.14
C GLY A 5 -3.32 -2.50 9.08
N LEU A 6 -2.29 -3.21 8.67
CA LEU A 6 -1.35 -2.78 7.62
C LEU A 6 -2.02 -2.79 6.23
N GLU A 7 -2.81 -3.82 5.94
CA GLU A 7 -3.62 -3.89 4.71
C GLU A 7 -4.64 -2.76 4.60
N ILE A 8 -5.41 -2.51 5.67
CA ILE A 8 -6.42 -1.44 5.69
C ILE A 8 -5.77 -0.07 5.48
N ASN A 9 -4.62 0.20 6.12
CA ASN A 9 -3.89 1.45 5.91
C ASN A 9 -3.43 1.62 4.47
N THR A 10 -2.93 0.55 3.85
CA THR A 10 -2.46 0.59 2.46
C THR A 10 -3.60 0.95 1.51
N LEU A 11 -4.77 0.33 1.67
CA LEU A 11 -5.95 0.62 0.85
C LEU A 11 -6.53 2.02 1.09
N ALA A 12 -6.47 2.53 2.32
CA ALA A 12 -6.94 3.88 2.66
C ALA A 12 -6.03 4.99 2.10
N ILE A 13 -4.72 4.74 1.99
CA ILE A 13 -3.74 5.73 1.53
C ILE A 13 -3.73 5.87 0.00
N LEU A 14 -4.06 4.81 -0.76
CA LEU A 14 -4.10 4.87 -2.22
C LEU A 14 -4.99 5.99 -2.79
N PRO A 15 -6.27 6.14 -2.41
CA PRO A 15 -7.11 7.23 -2.90
C PRO A 15 -6.66 8.61 -2.40
N LEU A 16 -5.96 8.68 -1.27
CA LEU A 16 -5.38 9.94 -0.77
C LEU A 16 -4.22 10.40 -1.66
N ILE A 17 -3.37 9.48 -2.10
CA ILE A 17 -2.26 9.78 -3.03
C ILE A 17 -2.79 10.12 -4.43
N SER A 18 -3.78 9.37 -4.93
CA SER A 18 -4.35 9.55 -6.28
C SER A 18 -5.43 10.63 -6.38
N LYS A 19 -5.73 11.35 -5.28
CA LYS A 19 -6.74 12.41 -5.22
C LYS A 19 -6.54 13.48 -6.29
N SER A 20 -5.29 13.89 -6.50
CA SER A 20 -4.92 14.70 -7.65
C SER A 20 -4.80 13.79 -8.88
N HIS A 21 -5.68 13.96 -9.87
CA HIS A 21 -5.65 13.21 -11.14
C HIS A 21 -4.50 13.66 -12.07
N HIS A 22 -3.29 13.72 -11.53
CA HIS A 22 -2.07 14.02 -12.26
C HIS A 22 -1.30 12.71 -12.49
N PRO A 23 -0.69 12.47 -13.67
CA PRO A 23 0.07 11.24 -13.95
C PRO A 23 1.09 10.89 -12.87
N ARG A 24 1.83 11.89 -12.37
CA ARG A 24 2.78 11.75 -11.25
C ARG A 24 2.15 11.18 -9.96
N ALA A 25 0.91 11.56 -9.65
CA ALA A 25 0.22 11.09 -8.45
C ALA A 25 -0.17 9.61 -8.58
N ILE A 26 -0.55 9.18 -9.79
CA ILE A 26 -0.78 7.77 -10.10
C ILE A 26 0.53 6.98 -10.01
N GLU A 27 1.63 7.50 -10.56
CA GLU A 27 2.94 6.85 -10.40
C GLU A 27 3.36 6.72 -8.93
N ALA A 28 3.12 7.75 -8.13
CA ALA A 28 3.41 7.72 -6.69
C ALA A 28 2.54 6.68 -5.97
N ALA A 29 1.25 6.59 -6.30
CA ALA A 29 0.34 5.59 -5.73
C ALA A 29 0.78 4.17 -6.09
N THR A 30 1.18 3.92 -7.35
CA THR A 30 1.69 2.63 -7.80
C THR A 30 2.98 2.24 -7.10
N LYS A 31 3.93 3.17 -6.96
CA LYS A 31 5.19 2.93 -6.23
C LYS A 31 4.92 2.58 -4.77
N TYR A 32 4.02 3.32 -4.11
CA TYR A 32 3.61 3.04 -2.75
C TYR A 32 2.98 1.65 -2.62
N PHE A 33 2.06 1.30 -3.51
CA PHE A 33 1.39 -0.01 -3.52
C PHE A 33 2.39 -1.17 -3.62
N LEU A 34 3.33 -1.10 -4.58
CA LEU A 34 4.28 -2.20 -4.82
C LEU A 34 5.18 -2.47 -3.59
N VAL A 35 5.67 -1.40 -2.96
CA VAL A 35 6.49 -1.53 -1.74
C VAL A 35 5.67 -2.12 -0.61
N GLN A 36 4.44 -1.63 -0.41
CA GLN A 36 3.60 -2.13 0.69
C GLN A 36 3.10 -3.55 0.48
N ALA A 37 2.75 -3.94 -0.75
CA ALA A 37 2.36 -5.31 -1.07
C ALA A 37 3.51 -6.29 -0.81
N ALA A 38 4.74 -5.91 -1.18
CA ALA A 38 5.93 -6.72 -0.90
C ALA A 38 6.19 -6.83 0.62
N ALA A 39 6.12 -5.73 1.36
CA ALA A 39 6.29 -5.73 2.81
C ALA A 39 5.21 -6.57 3.51
N SER A 40 3.93 -6.44 3.10
CA SER A 40 2.82 -7.22 3.63
C SER A 40 3.01 -8.73 3.40
N THR A 41 3.48 -9.10 2.20
CA THR A 41 3.81 -10.48 1.85
C THR A 41 4.94 -11.03 2.72
N LEU A 42 6.00 -10.26 2.95
CA LEU A 42 7.09 -10.65 3.84
C LEU A 42 6.61 -10.84 5.28
N VAL A 43 5.73 -9.95 5.77
CA VAL A 43 5.13 -10.09 7.10
C VAL A 43 4.36 -11.39 7.21
N LEU A 44 3.51 -11.71 6.23
CA LEU A 44 2.78 -12.99 6.20
C LEU A 44 3.74 -14.19 6.27
N PHE A 45 4.76 -14.23 5.40
CA PHE A 45 5.73 -15.33 5.40
C PHE A 45 6.58 -15.41 6.67
N SER A 46 6.84 -14.30 7.35
CA SER A 46 7.56 -14.30 8.64
C SER A 46 6.69 -14.73 9.83
N SER A 47 5.36 -14.64 9.68
CA SER A 47 4.38 -14.97 10.70
C SER A 47 3.76 -16.36 10.54
N MET A 48 4.14 -17.07 9.48
CA MET A 48 3.77 -18.47 9.19
C MET A 48 4.86 -19.42 9.67
#